data_AF-A0A2V8DNF1-F1
#
_entry.id   AF-A0A2V8DNF1-F1
#
_cell.length_a   1.000
_cell.length_b   1.000
_cell.length_c   1.000
_cell.angle_alpha   90.00
_cell.angle_beta   90.00
_cell.angle_gamma   90.00
#
_symmetry.space_group_name_H-M   'P 1'
#
loop_
_entity.id
_entity.type
_entity.pdbx_description
1 polymer ?
#
loop_
_entity_poly.entity_id
_entity_poly.type
_entity_poly.pdbx_seq_one_letter_code
_entity_poly.pdbx_strand_id
1 'polypeptide(L)'
;NENAFQVVIPELSKRDSPGGVYLGVGPEQNFTYLVALQPKLAFIIDIRRQNMLEHLLYKALIERSANREEFLSRLFAREPPTGLGANPGVEALFEAYEIARPADELFQENLQMVKEQLVTHHGFSLSSDDLRSIEYVYRAFYNGGPNLNYSFLSGGRGGWGWFPTYAQLMTETDGRGAHRSYLATEENFRSLRELEGNNVIVPIVGDFAGPKAIRSVGRYLKEHGATVTAFYTSNVEQYLFQQNDDWKKFFSNVATLPIDGNSTFIRSVSNRGFQYRSSGAGPRAMPRLSAIADLLNAFNGGRMSGYADVIAMSK
;
A
#
# COMPACT_ATOMS: atom_id res chain seq x y z
N ASN A 1 -4.63 7.28 -3.08
CA ASN A 1 -5.57 8.01 -3.98
C ASN A 1 -6.73 7.13 -4.47
N GLU A 2 -6.77 5.86 -4.07
CA GLU A 2 -7.78 4.90 -4.48
C GLU A 2 -8.88 4.85 -3.42
N ASN A 3 -9.99 5.52 -3.66
CA ASN A 3 -11.16 5.34 -2.81
C ASN A 3 -11.80 3.96 -3.09
N ALA A 4 -12.47 3.39 -2.10
CA ALA A 4 -13.09 2.07 -2.11
C ALA A 4 -12.14 0.86 -2.18
N PHE A 5 -10.82 1.03 -2.02
CA PHE A 5 -9.86 -0.08 -2.10
C PHE A 5 -10.13 -1.20 -1.07
N GLN A 6 -10.85 -0.89 0.01
CA GLN A 6 -11.23 -1.84 1.06
C GLN A 6 -12.39 -2.78 0.66
N VAL A 7 -13.14 -2.49 -0.41
CA VAL A 7 -14.35 -3.24 -0.82
C VAL A 7 -14.08 -4.71 -1.19
N VAL A 8 -12.87 -5.01 -1.65
CA VAL A 8 -12.48 -6.38 -2.01
C VAL A 8 -12.05 -7.24 -0.81
N ILE A 9 -11.82 -6.63 0.36
CA ILE A 9 -11.31 -7.33 1.54
C ILE A 9 -12.26 -8.44 1.99
N PRO A 10 -13.59 -8.25 2.11
CA PRO A 10 -14.50 -9.33 2.49
C PRO A 10 -14.46 -10.55 1.55
N GLU A 11 -14.18 -10.36 0.26
CA GLU A 11 -14.03 -11.48 -0.69
C GLU A 11 -12.62 -12.09 -0.63
N LEU A 12 -11.60 -11.30 -0.34
CA LEU A 12 -10.23 -11.77 -0.11
C LEU A 12 -10.14 -12.65 1.15
N SER A 13 -10.77 -12.23 2.25
CA SER A 13 -10.76 -12.97 3.52
C SER A 13 -11.52 -14.29 3.50
N LYS A 14 -12.34 -14.56 2.48
CA LYS A 14 -12.97 -15.88 2.26
C LYS A 14 -12.00 -16.92 1.70
N ARG A 15 -10.88 -16.48 1.11
CA ARG A 15 -9.89 -17.39 0.53
C ARG A 15 -9.08 -17.98 1.67
N ASP A 16 -9.12 -19.30 1.80
CA ASP A 16 -8.27 -20.00 2.76
C ASP A 16 -6.85 -20.02 2.20
N SER A 17 -6.03 -19.07 2.65
CA SER A 17 -4.61 -18.99 2.31
C SER A 17 -3.72 -18.59 3.50
N PRO A 18 -3.87 -19.19 4.70
CA PRO A 18 -3.05 -18.87 5.86
C PRO A 18 -1.57 -19.01 5.56
N GLY A 19 -0.82 -17.93 5.76
CA GLY A 19 0.63 -17.92 5.62
C GLY A 19 1.16 -17.99 4.19
N GLY A 20 0.37 -17.55 3.21
CA GLY A 20 0.90 -17.20 1.89
C GLY A 20 1.80 -15.97 1.91
N VAL A 21 2.40 -15.67 0.75
CA VAL A 21 3.21 -14.47 0.52
C VAL A 21 2.36 -13.41 -0.19
N TYR A 22 2.46 -12.18 0.30
CA TYR A 22 1.86 -11.00 -0.32
C TYR A 22 2.89 -10.26 -1.19
N LEU A 23 2.50 -9.88 -2.40
CA LEU A 23 3.23 -8.92 -3.22
C LEU A 23 2.37 -7.65 -3.36
N GLY A 24 3.01 -6.48 -3.41
CA GLY A 24 2.31 -5.21 -3.57
C GLY A 24 3.14 -4.15 -4.27
N VAL A 25 2.49 -3.04 -4.64
CA VAL A 25 3.12 -1.80 -5.09
C VAL A 25 2.55 -0.63 -4.31
N GLY A 26 3.28 0.49 -4.27
CA GLY A 26 2.83 1.70 -3.60
C GLY A 26 2.92 1.62 -2.07
N PRO A 27 2.44 2.67 -1.38
CA PRO A 27 2.69 2.88 0.04
C PRO A 27 1.67 2.17 0.95
N GLU A 28 0.94 2.91 1.77
CA GLU A 28 0.22 2.44 2.95
C GLU A 28 -1.07 1.63 2.67
N GLN A 29 -1.58 1.62 1.43
CA GLN A 29 -2.75 0.78 1.10
C GLN A 29 -2.43 -0.71 1.33
N ASN A 30 -1.17 -1.10 1.13
CA ASN A 30 -0.69 -2.44 1.41
C ASN A 30 -0.93 -2.85 2.87
N PHE A 31 -0.71 -1.97 3.85
CA PHE A 31 -0.88 -2.32 5.27
C PHE A 31 -2.29 -2.79 5.61
N THR A 32 -3.30 -2.20 4.96
CA THR A 32 -4.69 -2.62 5.14
C THR A 32 -4.94 -4.04 4.61
N TYR A 33 -4.38 -4.39 3.44
CA TYR A 33 -4.43 -5.76 2.94
C TYR A 33 -3.60 -6.71 3.82
N LEU A 34 -2.44 -6.31 4.28
CA LEU A 34 -1.56 -7.12 5.12
C LEU A 34 -2.22 -7.47 6.45
N VAL A 35 -2.88 -6.51 7.11
CA VAL A 35 -3.64 -6.77 8.34
C VAL A 35 -4.81 -7.72 8.08
N ALA A 36 -5.49 -7.60 6.94
CA ALA A 36 -6.61 -8.49 6.60
C ALA A 36 -6.18 -9.91 6.18
N LEU A 37 -4.99 -10.05 5.57
CA LEU A 37 -4.53 -11.32 4.97
C LEU A 37 -3.52 -12.07 5.84
N GLN A 38 -2.85 -11.40 6.77
CA GLN A 38 -1.86 -11.99 7.69
C GLN A 38 -0.83 -12.89 6.96
N PRO A 39 -0.11 -12.38 5.93
CA PRO A 39 0.86 -13.18 5.20
C PRO A 39 2.09 -13.50 6.07
N LYS A 40 2.81 -14.57 5.73
CA LYS A 40 4.10 -14.90 6.38
C LYS A 40 5.25 -14.02 5.91
N LEU A 41 5.12 -13.45 4.72
CA LEU A 41 6.11 -12.57 4.10
C LEU A 41 5.41 -11.62 3.12
N ALA A 42 5.85 -10.38 3.06
CA ALA A 42 5.32 -9.39 2.15
C ALA A 42 6.45 -8.65 1.41
N PHE A 43 6.36 -8.60 0.08
CA PHE A 43 7.28 -7.80 -0.74
C PHE A 43 6.54 -6.64 -1.38
N ILE A 44 6.97 -5.41 -1.06
CA ILE A 44 6.40 -4.22 -1.69
C ILE A 44 7.38 -3.71 -2.75
N ILE A 45 7.03 -3.89 -4.02
CA ILE A 45 7.89 -3.65 -5.18
C ILE A 45 7.42 -2.36 -5.86
N ASP A 46 8.26 -1.33 -5.86
CA ASP A 46 7.96 -0.07 -6.56
C ASP A 46 9.20 0.44 -7.30
N ILE A 47 9.01 1.03 -8.48
CA ILE A 47 10.12 1.58 -9.27
C ILE A 47 10.75 2.81 -8.60
N ARG A 48 9.99 3.49 -7.73
CA ARG A 48 10.43 4.71 -7.05
C ARG A 48 11.10 4.35 -5.74
N ARG A 49 12.39 4.70 -5.63
CA ARG A 49 13.14 4.59 -4.38
C ARG A 49 12.48 5.32 -3.21
N GLN A 50 11.85 6.47 -3.46
CA GLN A 50 11.11 7.20 -2.44
C GLN A 50 9.98 6.40 -1.80
N ASN A 51 9.32 5.49 -2.53
CA ASN A 51 8.29 4.65 -1.95
C ASN A 51 8.87 3.61 -0.98
N MET A 52 10.04 3.04 -1.30
CA MET A 52 10.76 2.17 -0.37
C MET A 52 11.16 2.93 0.90
N LEU A 53 11.65 4.17 0.76
CA LEU A 53 12.01 5.03 1.90
C LEU A 53 10.79 5.45 2.73
N GLU A 54 9.63 5.66 2.12
CA GLU A 54 8.37 5.91 2.80
C GLU A 54 7.93 4.70 3.65
N HIS A 55 8.06 3.48 3.13
CA HIS A 55 7.84 2.27 3.94
C HIS A 55 8.82 2.16 5.11
N LEU A 56 10.09 2.53 4.94
CA LEU A 56 11.05 2.58 6.05
C LEU A 56 10.68 3.65 7.09
N LEU A 57 10.18 4.81 6.67
CA LEU A 57 9.63 5.81 7.58
C LEU A 57 8.48 5.21 8.40
N TYR A 58 7.51 4.57 7.74
CA TYR A 58 6.39 3.90 8.43
C TYR A 58 6.88 2.84 9.41
N LYS A 59 7.80 1.96 9.01
CA LYS A 59 8.41 0.95 9.88
C LYS A 59 8.91 1.54 11.19
N ALA A 60 9.74 2.57 11.10
CA ALA A 60 10.31 3.22 12.28
C ALA A 60 9.23 3.84 13.18
N LEU A 61 8.24 4.51 12.60
CA LEU A 61 7.15 5.12 13.35
C LEU A 61 6.26 4.06 14.03
N ILE A 62 5.91 2.99 13.32
CA ILE A 62 5.05 1.90 13.81
C ILE A 62 5.73 1.14 14.95
N GLU A 63 6.99 0.75 14.80
CA GLU A 63 7.74 0.02 15.85
C GLU A 63 7.84 0.82 17.15
N ARG A 64 7.86 2.15 17.03
CA ARG A 64 8.06 3.11 18.12
C ARG A 64 6.75 3.69 18.67
N SER A 65 5.62 3.13 18.26
CA SER A 65 4.28 3.48 18.73
C SER A 65 3.65 2.29 19.44
N ALA A 66 3.07 2.50 20.63
CA ALA A 66 2.41 1.42 21.37
C ALA A 66 0.99 1.13 20.88
N ASN A 67 0.33 2.14 20.30
CA ASN A 67 -1.06 2.12 19.85
C ASN A 67 -1.26 3.06 18.65
N ARG A 68 -2.45 3.00 18.03
CA ARG A 68 -2.76 3.79 16.82
C ARG A 68 -2.77 5.31 17.05
N GLU A 69 -3.06 5.76 18.27
CA GLU A 69 -3.04 7.18 18.62
C GLU A 69 -1.59 7.69 18.64
N GLU A 70 -0.70 7.03 19.38
CA GLU A 70 0.74 7.36 19.40
C GLU A 70 1.38 7.33 18.01
N PHE A 71 0.94 6.40 17.16
CA PHE A 71 1.37 6.33 15.76
C PHE A 71 0.95 7.56 14.98
N LEU A 72 -0.31 7.99 15.05
CA LEU A 72 -0.79 9.17 14.35
C LEU A 72 -0.16 10.46 14.90
N SER A 73 0.06 10.54 16.22
CA SER A 73 0.82 11.62 16.85
C SER A 73 2.21 11.73 16.22
N ARG A 74 2.93 10.60 16.08
CA ARG A 74 4.25 10.57 15.46
C ARG A 74 4.20 10.87 13.97
N LEU A 75 3.30 10.23 13.23
CA LEU A 75 3.19 10.39 11.78
C LEU A 75 2.93 11.85 11.39
N PHE A 76 2.07 12.55 12.12
CA PHE A 76 1.73 13.94 11.82
C PHE A 76 2.53 14.97 12.63
N ALA A 77 3.38 14.52 13.55
CA ALA A 77 4.04 15.34 14.57
C ALA A 77 3.06 16.30 15.27
N ARG A 78 1.97 15.73 15.79
CA ARG A 78 0.91 16.44 16.53
C ARG A 78 0.81 15.86 17.92
N GLU A 79 0.56 16.71 18.91
CA GLU A 79 0.30 16.26 20.28
C GLU A 79 -0.87 15.26 20.33
N PRO A 80 -0.80 14.21 21.16
CA PRO A 80 -1.92 13.30 21.37
C PRO A 80 -3.19 14.06 21.81
N PRO A 81 -4.32 13.89 21.11
CA PRO A 81 -5.56 14.55 21.50
C PRO A 81 -6.06 14.06 22.87
N THR A 82 -6.58 14.98 23.69
CA THR A 82 -7.16 14.61 24.99
C THR A 82 -8.65 14.31 24.86
N GLY A 83 -9.16 13.41 25.71
CA GLY A 83 -10.61 13.19 25.85
C GLY A 83 -11.26 12.18 24.89
N LEU A 84 -10.49 11.39 24.14
CA LEU A 84 -11.00 10.40 23.18
C LEU A 84 -11.55 9.10 23.82
N GLY A 85 -11.30 8.87 25.12
CA GLY A 85 -11.60 7.60 25.80
C GLY A 85 -10.60 6.49 25.42
N ALA A 86 -10.78 5.28 25.96
CA ALA A 86 -9.79 4.21 25.84
C ALA A 86 -9.71 3.54 24.46
N ASN A 87 -10.73 3.70 23.61
CA ASN A 87 -10.77 3.09 22.28
C ASN A 87 -11.67 3.90 21.32
N PRO A 88 -11.25 5.10 20.89
CA PRO A 88 -12.05 5.97 20.04
C PRO A 88 -12.39 5.32 18.69
N GLY A 89 -13.54 5.61 18.09
CA GLY A 89 -13.78 5.27 16.68
C GLY A 89 -12.67 5.84 15.78
N VAL A 90 -12.42 5.23 14.62
CA VAL A 90 -11.38 5.71 13.68
C VAL A 90 -11.70 7.13 13.20
N GLU A 91 -12.97 7.46 13.00
CA GLU A 91 -13.43 8.81 12.64
C GLU A 91 -13.12 9.81 13.75
N ALA A 92 -13.54 9.54 14.98
CA ALA A 92 -13.28 10.42 16.13
C ALA A 92 -11.77 10.65 16.33
N LEU A 93 -10.96 9.61 16.10
CA LEU A 93 -9.50 9.71 16.16
C LEU A 93 -8.95 10.69 15.11
N PHE A 94 -9.39 10.58 13.85
CA PHE A 94 -8.95 11.48 12.79
C PHE A 94 -9.52 12.90 12.94
N GLU A 95 -10.76 13.06 13.38
CA GLU A 95 -11.36 14.36 13.70
C GLU A 95 -10.54 15.10 14.77
N ALA A 96 -10.09 14.39 15.80
CA ALA A 96 -9.28 14.97 16.85
C ALA A 96 -7.87 15.35 16.37
N TYR A 97 -7.24 14.52 15.53
CA TYR A 97 -5.95 14.87 14.92
C TYR A 97 -6.04 15.99 13.90
N GLU A 98 -7.19 16.20 13.25
CA GLU A 98 -7.38 17.27 12.27
C GLU A 98 -7.20 18.65 12.92
N ILE A 99 -7.75 18.82 14.13
CA ILE A 99 -7.66 20.08 14.90
C ILE A 99 -6.41 20.19 15.77
N ALA A 100 -5.73 19.07 16.05
CA ALA A 100 -4.47 19.07 16.81
C ALA A 100 -3.40 19.86 16.05
N ARG A 101 -2.65 20.71 16.75
CA ARG A 101 -1.63 21.55 16.10
C ARG A 101 -0.36 20.74 15.83
N PRO A 102 0.25 20.88 14.63
CA PRO A 102 1.60 20.37 14.41
C PRO A 102 2.58 21.07 15.34
N ALA A 103 3.56 20.32 15.84
CA ALA A 103 4.62 20.80 16.73
C ALA A 103 5.99 20.55 16.11
N ASP A 104 6.77 21.62 15.93
CA ASP A 104 8.09 21.55 15.29
C ASP A 104 9.07 20.72 16.14
N GLU A 105 9.00 20.83 17.46
CA GLU A 105 9.83 20.05 18.38
C GLU A 105 9.56 18.55 18.21
N LEU A 106 8.29 18.14 18.20
CA LEU A 106 7.92 16.73 17.94
C LEU A 106 8.38 16.27 16.56
N PHE A 107 8.32 17.12 15.54
CA PHE A 107 8.80 16.76 14.20
C PHE A 107 10.30 16.43 14.23
N GLN A 108 11.11 17.28 14.86
CA GLN A 108 12.56 17.06 14.95
C GLN A 108 12.92 15.84 15.79
N GLU A 109 12.26 15.66 16.94
CA GLU A 109 12.45 14.51 17.82
C GLU A 109 12.10 13.20 17.12
N ASN A 110 10.92 13.13 16.49
CA ASN A 110 10.50 11.96 15.74
C ASN A 110 11.40 11.67 14.55
N LEU A 111 11.86 12.70 13.82
CA LEU A 111 12.77 12.50 12.69
C LEU A 111 14.13 11.95 13.15
N GLN A 112 14.65 12.44 14.27
CA GLN A 112 15.87 11.92 14.86
C GLN A 112 15.69 10.46 15.30
N MET A 113 14.58 10.16 15.98
CA MET A 113 14.20 8.79 16.36
C MET A 113 14.10 7.86 15.14
N VAL A 114 13.50 8.32 14.04
CA VAL A 114 13.41 7.53 12.78
C VAL A 114 14.80 7.21 12.25
N LYS A 115 15.70 8.19 12.23
CA LYS A 115 17.10 8.00 11.78
C LYS A 115 17.82 6.97 12.64
N GLU A 116 17.69 7.05 13.96
CA GLU A 116 18.28 6.10 14.91
C GLU A 116 17.71 4.70 14.76
N GLN A 117 16.38 4.57 14.63
CA GLN A 117 15.73 3.29 14.45
C GLN A 117 16.19 2.61 13.16
N LEU A 118 16.26 3.34 12.05
CA LEU A 118 16.64 2.77 10.75
C LEU A 118 18.14 2.49 10.62
N VAL A 119 19.00 3.43 11.03
CA VAL A 119 20.44 3.34 10.79
C VAL A 119 21.15 2.62 11.94
N THR A 120 20.83 2.93 13.19
CA THR A 120 21.54 2.38 14.35
C THR A 120 20.93 1.06 14.81
N HIS A 121 19.61 0.96 14.94
CA HIS A 121 18.97 -0.26 15.41
C HIS A 121 18.87 -1.33 14.31
N HIS A 122 18.33 -1.00 13.14
CA HIS A 122 18.21 -1.94 12.02
C HIS A 122 19.49 -2.08 11.17
N GLY A 123 20.43 -1.15 11.27
CA GLY A 123 21.68 -1.21 10.51
C GLY A 123 21.52 -0.94 9.01
N PHE A 124 20.43 -0.31 8.57
CA PHE A 124 20.23 -0.03 7.16
C PHE A 124 21.29 0.94 6.64
N SER A 125 21.94 0.57 5.53
CA SER A 125 22.92 1.40 4.84
C SER A 125 22.23 2.48 3.99
N LEU A 126 21.67 3.49 4.66
CA LEU A 126 21.00 4.62 4.03
C LEU A 126 22.00 5.73 3.72
N SER A 127 21.97 6.22 2.48
CA SER A 127 22.81 7.35 2.08
C SER A 127 22.29 8.68 2.65
N SER A 128 23.10 9.73 2.59
CA SER A 128 22.63 11.07 2.99
C SER A 128 21.45 11.57 2.13
N ASP A 129 21.38 11.16 0.86
CA ASP A 129 20.23 11.44 -0.03
C ASP A 129 18.98 10.68 0.39
N ASP A 130 19.13 9.43 0.85
CA ASP A 130 18.02 8.65 1.38
C ASP A 130 17.44 9.29 2.64
N LEU A 131 18.31 9.73 3.57
CA LEU A 131 17.87 10.41 4.79
C LEU A 131 17.19 11.76 4.51
N ARG A 132 17.71 12.54 3.54
CA ARG A 132 17.03 13.75 3.06
C ARG A 132 15.67 13.45 2.43
N SER A 133 15.57 12.34 1.69
CA SER A 133 14.31 11.92 1.07
C SER A 133 13.28 11.46 2.11
N ILE A 134 13.71 10.75 3.17
CA ILE A 134 12.85 10.39 4.31
C ILE A 134 12.32 11.66 4.99
N GLU A 135 13.21 12.62 5.27
CA GLU A 135 12.80 13.91 5.86
C GLU A 135 11.81 14.67 4.97
N TYR A 136 12.05 14.69 3.65
CA TYR A 136 11.14 15.31 2.69
C TYR A 136 9.75 14.68 2.71
N VAL A 137 9.68 13.34 2.71
CA VAL A 137 8.41 12.59 2.81
C VAL A 137 7.72 12.85 4.15
N TYR A 138 8.45 12.77 5.26
CA TYR A 138 7.89 13.00 6.59
C TYR A 138 7.34 14.42 6.74
N ARG A 139 8.00 15.41 6.13
CA ARG A 139 7.53 16.81 6.09
C ARG A 139 6.19 16.95 5.36
N ALA A 140 5.87 16.08 4.40
CA ALA A 140 4.56 16.05 3.76
C ALA A 140 3.47 15.61 4.76
N PHE A 141 3.73 14.58 5.57
CA PHE A 141 2.81 14.15 6.64
C PHE A 141 2.65 15.21 7.72
N TYR A 142 3.74 15.85 8.14
CA TYR A 142 3.71 16.96 9.09
C TYR A 142 2.81 18.12 8.61
N ASN A 143 3.04 18.61 7.40
CA ASN A 143 2.30 19.76 6.85
C ASN A 143 0.85 19.39 6.49
N GLY A 144 0.63 18.22 5.91
CA GLY A 144 -0.69 17.79 5.43
C GLY A 144 -1.58 17.25 6.54
N GLY A 145 -0.99 16.59 7.54
CA GLY A 145 -1.71 15.89 8.60
C GLY A 145 -2.76 14.91 8.04
N PRO A 146 -3.91 14.78 8.72
CA PRO A 146 -5.06 14.02 8.23
C PRO A 146 -5.55 14.43 6.82
N ASN A 147 -5.28 15.67 6.40
CA ASN A 147 -5.73 16.26 5.13
C ASN A 147 -4.74 16.04 3.97
N LEU A 148 -3.62 15.34 4.20
CA LEU A 148 -2.67 14.97 3.14
C LEU A 148 -3.40 14.21 2.02
N ASN A 149 -3.19 14.63 0.78
CA ASN A 149 -3.76 13.99 -0.40
C ASN A 149 -2.78 14.05 -1.59
N TYR A 150 -3.12 13.37 -2.69
CA TYR A 150 -2.25 13.26 -3.86
C TYR A 150 -1.92 14.60 -4.54
N SER A 151 -2.77 15.62 -4.39
CA SER A 151 -2.56 16.97 -4.96
C SER A 151 -1.97 17.97 -3.97
N PHE A 152 -1.51 17.51 -2.80
CA PHE A 152 -0.99 18.35 -1.72
C PHE A 152 0.11 19.32 -2.20
N LEU A 153 1.11 18.83 -2.92
CA LEU A 153 2.22 19.66 -3.43
C LEU A 153 1.83 20.56 -4.61
N SER A 154 0.68 20.32 -5.25
CA SER A 154 0.19 21.13 -6.37
C SER A 154 -0.63 22.35 -5.92
N GLY A 155 -0.85 22.54 -4.61
CA GLY A 155 -1.63 23.66 -4.07
C GLY A 155 -3.06 23.74 -4.63
N GLY A 156 -3.65 22.61 -5.02
CA GLY A 156 -4.97 22.54 -5.64
C GLY A 156 -5.07 23.13 -7.06
N ARG A 157 -3.97 23.60 -7.67
CA ARG A 157 -3.96 24.27 -8.99
C ARG A 157 -3.80 23.32 -10.18
N GLY A 158 -3.66 22.02 -9.95
CA GLY A 158 -3.59 21.02 -11.02
C GLY A 158 -4.98 20.53 -11.40
N GLY A 159 -5.35 20.60 -12.69
CA GLY A 159 -6.62 20.09 -13.26
C GLY A 159 -6.87 18.58 -13.13
N TRP A 160 -6.24 17.92 -12.17
CA TRP A 160 -6.27 16.47 -11.91
C TRP A 160 -7.50 16.03 -11.09
N GLY A 161 -8.34 16.98 -10.67
CA GLY A 161 -9.58 16.76 -9.91
C GLY A 161 -9.34 16.48 -8.42
N TRP A 162 -10.43 16.26 -7.69
CA TRP A 162 -10.39 15.93 -6.27
C TRP A 162 -9.78 14.53 -6.02
N PHE A 163 -9.01 14.41 -4.93
CA PHE A 163 -8.43 13.17 -4.41
C PHE A 163 -8.77 13.01 -2.93
N PRO A 164 -9.00 11.78 -2.46
CA PRO A 164 -9.29 11.54 -1.05
C PRO A 164 -8.07 11.91 -0.19
N THR A 165 -8.35 12.45 1.00
CA THR A 165 -7.34 12.67 2.04
C THR A 165 -6.94 11.36 2.69
N TYR A 166 -5.82 11.39 3.42
CA TYR A 166 -5.37 10.27 4.22
C TYR A 166 -6.45 9.83 5.22
N ALA A 167 -7.07 10.78 5.93
CA ALA A 167 -8.19 10.50 6.83
C ALA A 167 -9.36 9.81 6.11
N GLN A 168 -9.74 10.29 4.92
CA GLN A 168 -10.82 9.67 4.15
C GLN A 168 -10.47 8.22 3.77
N LEU A 169 -9.25 7.96 3.29
CA LEU A 169 -8.84 6.59 2.96
C LEU A 169 -8.83 5.67 4.19
N MET A 170 -8.45 6.18 5.35
CA MET A 170 -8.36 5.38 6.59
C MET A 170 -9.70 5.21 7.31
N THR A 171 -10.67 6.09 7.08
CA THR A 171 -12.03 6.05 7.65
C THR A 171 -13.07 5.48 6.70
N GLU A 172 -12.73 5.20 5.44
CA GLU A 172 -13.64 4.52 4.52
C GLU A 172 -14.08 3.14 5.05
N THR A 173 -15.26 2.71 4.60
CA THR A 173 -15.79 1.37 4.87
C THR A 173 -15.57 0.44 3.68
N ASP A 174 -15.69 -0.86 3.90
CA ASP A 174 -15.67 -1.90 2.86
C ASP A 174 -16.91 -1.92 1.95
N GLY A 175 -17.73 -0.86 1.95
CA GLY A 175 -19.01 -0.81 1.26
C GLY A 175 -20.13 -1.64 1.91
N ARG A 176 -19.83 -2.34 3.01
CA ARG A 176 -20.80 -3.08 3.86
C ARG A 176 -20.89 -2.49 5.27
N GLY A 177 -20.30 -1.31 5.47
CA GLY A 177 -20.35 -0.55 6.73
C GLY A 177 -19.25 -0.86 7.73
N ALA A 178 -18.27 -1.72 7.40
CA ALA A 178 -17.16 -2.02 8.29
C ALA A 178 -15.87 -1.29 7.86
N HIS A 179 -15.18 -0.66 8.81
CA HIS A 179 -13.83 -0.13 8.59
C HIS A 179 -12.81 -1.27 8.60
N ARG A 180 -11.94 -1.31 7.59
CA ARG A 180 -10.92 -2.37 7.44
C ARG A 180 -9.49 -1.85 7.50
N SER A 181 -9.29 -0.54 7.46
CA SER A 181 -7.95 0.06 7.47
C SER A 181 -7.11 -0.44 8.64
N TYR A 182 -5.79 -0.40 8.51
CA TYR A 182 -4.88 -0.77 9.60
C TYR A 182 -5.02 0.13 10.84
N LEU A 183 -5.71 1.27 10.73
CA LEU A 183 -6.02 2.20 11.82
C LEU A 183 -7.47 2.10 12.32
N ALA A 184 -8.30 1.25 11.70
CA ALA A 184 -9.71 1.10 12.03
C ALA A 184 -9.93 0.69 13.49
N THR A 185 -9.06 -0.20 14.00
CA THR A 185 -9.12 -0.72 15.36
C THR A 185 -7.71 -0.83 15.94
N GLU A 186 -7.62 -0.89 17.27
CA GLU A 186 -6.34 -1.15 17.95
C GLU A 186 -5.79 -2.55 17.63
N GLU A 187 -6.66 -3.53 17.40
CA GLU A 187 -6.27 -4.88 16.98
C GLU A 187 -5.61 -4.88 15.60
N ASN A 188 -6.16 -4.12 14.65
CA ASN A 188 -5.57 -3.97 13.32
C ASN A 188 -4.19 -3.33 13.39
N PHE A 189 -4.04 -2.27 14.18
CA PHE A 189 -2.77 -1.60 14.35
C PHE A 189 -1.74 -2.50 15.03
N ARG A 190 -2.13 -3.21 16.09
CA ARG A 190 -1.26 -4.18 16.78
C ARG A 190 -0.78 -5.27 15.82
N SER A 191 -1.68 -5.77 14.98
CA SER A 191 -1.32 -6.76 13.95
C SER A 191 -0.28 -6.20 12.99
N LEU A 192 -0.45 -4.98 12.49
CA LEU A 192 0.56 -4.33 11.63
C LEU A 192 1.89 -4.14 12.36
N ARG A 193 1.85 -3.73 13.63
CA ARG A 193 3.04 -3.56 14.47
C ARG A 193 3.80 -4.88 14.66
N GLU A 194 3.08 -5.99 14.79
CA GLU A 194 3.69 -7.33 14.84
C GLU A 194 4.34 -7.71 13.50
N LEU A 195 3.68 -7.44 12.37
CA LEU A 195 4.26 -7.67 11.03
C LEU A 195 5.54 -6.86 10.82
N GLU A 196 5.55 -5.58 11.20
CA GLU A 196 6.75 -4.74 11.13
C GLU A 196 7.84 -5.23 12.08
N GLY A 197 7.51 -5.49 13.35
CA GLY A 197 8.47 -5.95 14.35
C GLY A 197 9.10 -7.30 14.03
N ASN A 198 8.36 -8.18 13.34
CA ASN A 198 8.86 -9.47 12.86
C ASN A 198 9.56 -9.38 11.48
N ASN A 199 9.71 -8.18 10.92
CA ASN A 199 10.32 -7.93 9.60
C ASN A 199 9.63 -8.70 8.46
N VAL A 200 8.31 -8.86 8.54
CA VAL A 200 7.50 -9.51 7.50
C VAL A 200 7.42 -8.64 6.23
N ILE A 201 7.47 -7.31 6.38
CA ILE A 201 7.28 -6.36 5.29
C ILE A 201 8.64 -5.93 4.73
N VAL A 202 8.88 -6.24 3.47
CA VAL A 202 10.16 -5.98 2.78
C VAL A 202 9.92 -5.06 1.57
N PRO A 203 10.18 -3.75 1.70
CA PRO A 203 10.08 -2.83 0.57
C PRO A 203 11.34 -2.95 -0.33
N ILE A 204 11.13 -3.08 -1.64
CA ILE A 204 12.20 -3.23 -2.63
C ILE A 204 11.99 -2.28 -3.82
N VAL A 205 13.10 -1.76 -4.35
CA VAL A 205 13.08 -0.96 -5.57
C VAL A 205 13.10 -1.88 -6.79
N GLY A 206 12.07 -1.81 -7.61
CA GLY A 206 11.91 -2.71 -8.75
C GLY A 206 10.86 -2.26 -9.76
N ASP A 207 11.19 -2.42 -11.03
CA ASP A 207 10.24 -2.31 -12.13
C ASP A 207 9.54 -3.66 -12.36
N PHE A 208 8.21 -3.62 -12.50
CA PHE A 208 7.37 -4.79 -12.81
C PHE A 208 7.71 -5.42 -14.17
N ALA A 209 8.06 -4.61 -15.17
CA ALA A 209 8.52 -5.09 -16.48
C ALA A 209 10.04 -5.35 -16.51
N GLY A 210 10.77 -4.88 -15.49
CA GLY A 210 12.21 -5.07 -15.36
C GLY A 210 12.59 -6.54 -15.16
N PRO A 211 13.78 -6.98 -15.62
CA PRO A 211 14.14 -8.40 -15.64
C PRO A 211 14.56 -8.96 -14.27
N LYS A 212 14.55 -8.16 -13.19
CA LYS A 212 15.21 -8.51 -11.91
C LYS A 212 14.27 -8.71 -10.73
N ALA A 213 13.48 -7.70 -10.35
CA ALA A 213 12.85 -7.65 -9.03
C ALA A 213 11.86 -8.81 -8.79
N ILE A 214 10.80 -8.89 -9.60
CA ILE A 214 9.79 -9.97 -9.50
C ILE A 214 10.43 -11.36 -9.66
N ARG A 215 11.38 -11.52 -10.60
CA ARG A 215 12.07 -12.80 -10.82
C ARG A 215 12.93 -13.22 -9.63
N SER A 216 13.60 -12.26 -9.00
CA SER A 216 14.44 -12.52 -7.82
C SER A 216 13.59 -12.90 -6.62
N VAL A 217 12.45 -12.22 -6.42
CA VAL A 217 11.45 -12.62 -5.42
C VAL A 217 10.94 -14.03 -5.73
N GLY A 218 10.56 -14.32 -6.97
CA GLY A 218 10.10 -15.65 -7.38
C GLY A 218 11.11 -16.77 -7.10
N ARG A 219 12.40 -16.52 -7.38
CA ARG A 219 13.49 -17.45 -7.04
C ARG A 219 13.63 -17.64 -5.53
N TYR A 220 13.68 -16.54 -4.77
CA TYR A 220 13.78 -16.59 -3.32
C TYR A 220 12.62 -17.40 -2.71
N LEU A 221 11.39 -17.15 -3.16
CA LEU A 221 10.21 -17.87 -2.68
C LEU A 221 10.26 -19.37 -3.00
N LYS A 222 10.73 -19.75 -4.18
CA LYS A 222 10.92 -21.15 -4.56
C LYS A 222 11.97 -21.85 -3.69
N GLU A 223 13.09 -21.18 -3.41
CA GLU A 223 14.14 -21.68 -2.50
C GLU A 223 13.62 -21.90 -1.08
N HIS A 224 12.58 -21.17 -0.67
CA HIS A 224 11.98 -21.24 0.65
C HIS A 224 10.62 -21.99 0.68
N GLY A 225 10.22 -22.63 -0.42
CA GLY A 225 8.96 -23.38 -0.50
C GLY A 225 7.70 -22.55 -0.22
N ALA A 226 7.72 -21.27 -0.56
CA ALA A 226 6.66 -20.32 -0.27
C ALA A 226 5.86 -19.93 -1.53
N THR A 227 4.56 -19.69 -1.35
CA THR A 227 3.62 -19.44 -2.46
C THR A 227 3.04 -18.03 -2.37
N VAL A 228 2.99 -17.33 -3.51
CA VAL A 228 2.32 -16.02 -3.62
C VAL A 228 0.82 -16.23 -3.66
N THR A 229 0.07 -15.68 -2.70
CA THR A 229 -1.39 -15.84 -2.62
C THR A 229 -2.15 -14.57 -2.97
N ALA A 230 -1.52 -13.40 -2.83
CA ALA A 230 -2.07 -12.12 -3.25
C ALA A 230 -0.98 -11.25 -3.89
N PHE A 231 -1.33 -10.57 -4.98
CA PHE A 231 -0.48 -9.57 -5.63
C PHE A 231 -1.27 -8.30 -5.92
N TYR A 232 -1.06 -7.25 -5.13
CA TYR A 232 -1.62 -5.92 -5.36
C TYR A 232 -0.82 -5.14 -6.40
N THR A 233 -1.46 -4.82 -7.53
CA THR A 233 -0.84 -4.14 -8.68
C THR A 233 -1.28 -2.69 -8.84
N SER A 234 -2.19 -2.19 -7.99
CA SER A 234 -2.78 -0.86 -8.15
C SER A 234 -3.26 -0.68 -9.61
N ASN A 235 -2.99 0.46 -10.23
CA ASN A 235 -3.23 0.71 -11.65
C ASN A 235 -1.97 0.54 -12.53
N VAL A 236 -0.90 -0.10 -12.05
CA VAL A 236 0.37 -0.24 -12.78
C VAL A 236 0.17 -0.89 -14.14
N GLU A 237 -0.68 -1.93 -14.21
CA GLU A 237 -1.01 -2.64 -15.45
C GLU A 237 -1.47 -1.66 -16.54
N GLN A 238 -2.28 -0.65 -16.20
CA GLN A 238 -2.75 0.37 -17.15
C GLN A 238 -1.58 1.07 -17.88
N TYR A 239 -0.48 1.34 -17.19
CA TYR A 239 0.71 1.99 -17.77
C TYR A 239 1.54 1.01 -18.60
N LEU A 240 1.68 -0.24 -18.13
CA LEU A 240 2.41 -1.28 -18.85
C LEU A 240 1.77 -1.61 -20.21
N PHE A 241 0.43 -1.58 -20.29
CA PHE A 241 -0.29 -1.76 -21.55
C PHE A 241 -0.24 -0.53 -22.49
N GLN A 242 0.23 0.62 -22.02
CA GLN A 242 0.49 1.81 -22.84
C GLN A 242 1.93 1.86 -23.36
N GLN A 243 2.83 1.04 -22.80
CA GLN A 243 4.26 1.06 -23.10
C GLN A 243 4.67 -0.21 -23.86
N ASN A 244 4.53 -0.17 -25.18
CA ASN A 244 5.01 -1.21 -26.10
C ASN A 244 4.70 -2.64 -25.63
N ASP A 245 5.72 -3.41 -25.28
CA ASP A 245 5.68 -4.81 -24.89
C ASP A 245 5.88 -5.03 -23.37
N ASP A 246 5.87 -3.98 -22.56
CA ASP A 246 6.17 -4.08 -21.12
C ASP A 246 5.15 -4.92 -20.35
N TRP A 247 3.88 -4.88 -20.74
CA TRP A 247 2.87 -5.79 -20.19
C TRP A 247 3.23 -7.27 -20.44
N LYS A 248 3.81 -7.61 -21.60
CA LYS A 248 4.26 -8.98 -21.90
C LYS A 248 5.43 -9.37 -21.01
N LYS A 249 6.38 -8.45 -20.78
CA LYS A 249 7.51 -8.65 -19.86
C LYS A 249 7.02 -8.87 -18.43
N PHE A 250 6.05 -8.08 -17.99
CA PHE A 250 5.40 -8.24 -16.69
C PHE A 250 4.75 -9.61 -16.53
N PHE A 251 3.88 -10.04 -17.44
CA PHE A 251 3.29 -11.39 -17.37
C PHE A 251 4.35 -12.50 -17.44
N SER A 252 5.42 -12.31 -18.22
CA SER A 252 6.56 -13.23 -18.24
C SER A 252 7.31 -13.27 -16.91
N ASN A 253 7.38 -12.16 -16.18
CA ASN A 253 7.96 -12.10 -14.83
C ASN A 253 7.03 -12.78 -13.81
N VAL A 254 5.72 -12.53 -13.87
CA VAL A 254 4.73 -13.16 -13.00
C VAL A 254 4.71 -14.68 -13.19
N ALA A 255 4.87 -15.17 -14.42
CA ALA A 255 4.99 -16.60 -14.70
C ALA A 255 6.18 -17.28 -14.00
N THR A 256 7.14 -16.51 -13.47
CA THR A 256 8.26 -17.05 -12.68
C THR A 256 7.94 -17.24 -11.20
N LEU A 257 6.85 -16.68 -10.69
CA LEU A 257 6.45 -16.76 -9.28
C LEU A 257 5.89 -18.14 -8.94
N PRO A 258 6.14 -18.67 -7.73
CA PRO A 258 5.38 -19.81 -7.21
C PRO A 258 3.95 -19.35 -6.85
N ILE A 259 2.96 -19.86 -7.57
CA ILE A 259 1.53 -19.56 -7.40
C ILE A 259 0.71 -20.85 -7.28
N ASP A 260 -0.52 -20.75 -6.79
CA ASP A 260 -1.51 -21.82 -6.71
C ASP A 260 -2.88 -21.36 -7.25
N GLY A 261 -3.91 -22.18 -7.07
CA GLY A 261 -5.28 -21.87 -7.52
C GLY A 261 -5.96 -20.71 -6.78
N ASN A 262 -5.44 -20.31 -5.61
CA ASN A 262 -5.96 -19.21 -4.80
C ASN A 262 -5.23 -17.89 -5.08
N SER A 263 -4.04 -17.93 -5.69
CA SER A 263 -3.25 -16.77 -6.08
C SER A 263 -4.07 -15.76 -6.87
N THR A 264 -4.23 -14.56 -6.32
CA THR A 264 -5.14 -13.54 -6.84
C THR A 264 -4.41 -12.21 -7.04
N PHE A 265 -4.64 -11.57 -8.19
CA PHE A 265 -4.31 -10.17 -8.37
C PHE A 265 -5.38 -9.28 -7.73
N ILE A 266 -4.91 -8.19 -7.10
CA ILE A 266 -5.74 -7.10 -6.61
C ILE A 266 -5.34 -5.85 -7.39
N ARG A 267 -6.21 -5.33 -8.24
CA ARG A 267 -5.91 -4.17 -9.10
C ARG A 267 -6.88 -3.04 -8.87
N SER A 268 -6.47 -1.83 -9.22
CA SER A 268 -7.26 -0.62 -9.15
C SER A 268 -7.55 -0.12 -10.56
N VAL A 269 -8.79 -0.26 -11.01
CA VAL A 269 -9.18 0.12 -12.38
C VAL A 269 -9.74 1.54 -12.35
N SER A 270 -8.98 2.47 -12.91
CA SER A 270 -9.39 3.88 -13.03
C SER A 270 -10.63 4.01 -13.93
N ASN A 271 -11.66 4.69 -13.45
CA ASN A 271 -12.85 5.02 -14.24
C ASN A 271 -12.58 6.11 -15.29
N ARG A 272 -11.41 6.77 -15.23
CA ARG A 272 -10.92 7.78 -16.19
C ARG A 272 -9.73 7.28 -17.01
N GLY A 273 -9.52 5.96 -17.09
CA GLY A 273 -8.44 5.37 -17.88
C GLY A 273 -8.55 5.66 -19.38
N PHE A 274 -7.41 5.68 -20.07
CA PHE A 274 -7.37 5.91 -21.52
C PHE A 274 -7.99 4.76 -22.32
N GLN A 275 -7.82 3.52 -21.86
CA GLN A 275 -8.31 2.29 -22.52
C GLN A 275 -9.59 1.72 -21.90
N TYR A 276 -9.98 2.17 -20.70
CA TYR A 276 -11.21 1.77 -20.03
C TYR A 276 -11.84 2.98 -19.35
N ARG A 277 -13.06 3.31 -19.78
CA ARG A 277 -13.91 4.33 -19.16
C ARG A 277 -15.16 3.63 -18.65
N SER A 278 -15.33 3.60 -17.34
CA SER A 278 -16.59 3.12 -16.76
C SER A 278 -17.65 4.20 -16.94
N SER A 279 -18.75 3.87 -17.61
CA SER A 279 -19.93 4.73 -17.73
C SER A 279 -20.77 4.62 -16.45
N GLY A 280 -20.54 5.48 -15.45
CA GLY A 280 -21.38 5.50 -14.25
C GLY A 280 -20.87 6.39 -13.12
N ALA A 281 -21.77 6.74 -12.20
CA ALA A 281 -21.41 7.31 -10.91
C ALA A 281 -20.78 6.19 -10.04
N GLY A 282 -19.56 6.41 -9.54
CA GLY A 282 -18.81 5.41 -8.79
C GLY A 282 -17.43 5.92 -8.37
N PRO A 283 -16.69 5.15 -7.56
CA PRO A 283 -15.35 5.53 -7.12
C PRO A 283 -14.40 5.75 -8.30
N ARG A 284 -13.39 6.59 -8.11
CA ARG A 284 -12.45 7.02 -9.16
C ARG A 284 -11.60 5.86 -9.65
N ALA A 285 -11.24 4.97 -8.74
CA ALA A 285 -10.59 3.72 -9.06
C ALA A 285 -11.36 2.60 -8.35
N MET A 286 -11.74 1.57 -9.10
CA MET A 286 -12.53 0.47 -8.56
C MET A 286 -11.65 -0.75 -8.41
N PRO A 287 -11.54 -1.32 -7.20
CA PRO A 287 -10.73 -2.51 -7.01
C PRO A 287 -11.36 -3.70 -7.74
N ARG A 288 -10.53 -4.54 -8.33
CA ARG A 288 -10.93 -5.74 -9.06
C ARG A 288 -10.02 -6.90 -8.71
N LEU A 289 -10.59 -8.11 -8.73
CA LEU A 289 -9.88 -9.35 -8.44
C LEU A 289 -9.83 -10.26 -9.66
N SER A 290 -8.71 -10.94 -9.88
CA SER A 290 -8.62 -12.02 -10.87
C SER A 290 -7.64 -13.09 -10.41
N ALA A 291 -7.93 -14.36 -10.70
CA ALA A 291 -6.95 -15.43 -10.51
C ALA A 291 -5.70 -15.17 -11.36
N ILE A 292 -4.51 -15.30 -10.77
CA ILE A 292 -3.24 -15.12 -11.49
C ILE A 292 -3.11 -16.21 -12.57
N ALA A 293 -3.46 -17.46 -12.22
CA ALA A 293 -3.39 -18.60 -13.13
C ALA A 293 -4.24 -18.40 -14.41
N ASP A 294 -5.46 -17.88 -14.27
CA ASP A 294 -6.36 -17.66 -15.42
C ASP A 294 -5.79 -16.63 -16.40
N LEU A 295 -5.24 -15.52 -15.88
CA LEU A 295 -4.62 -14.50 -16.72
C LEU A 295 -3.34 -15.00 -17.39
N LEU A 296 -2.50 -15.78 -16.70
CA LEU A 296 -1.33 -16.41 -17.31
C LEU A 296 -1.73 -17.41 -18.40
N ASN A 297 -2.80 -18.18 -18.19
CA ASN A 297 -3.35 -19.08 -19.21
C ASN A 297 -3.91 -18.33 -20.43
N ALA A 298 -4.51 -17.16 -20.22
CA ALA A 298 -4.95 -16.30 -21.34
C ALA A 298 -3.76 -15.69 -22.08
N PHE A 299 -2.75 -15.21 -21.35
CA PHE A 299 -1.51 -14.65 -21.90
C PHE A 299 -0.77 -15.69 -22.76
N ASN A 300 -0.48 -16.86 -22.21
CA ASN A 300 0.24 -17.93 -22.89
C ASN A 300 -0.53 -18.48 -24.10
N GLY A 301 -1.87 -18.48 -24.03
CA GLY A 301 -2.74 -18.89 -25.12
C GLY A 301 -2.98 -17.82 -26.19
N GLY A 302 -2.34 -16.64 -26.09
CA GLY A 302 -2.53 -15.55 -27.04
C GLY A 302 -3.94 -14.93 -27.03
N ARG A 303 -4.71 -15.13 -25.96
CA ARG A 303 -6.10 -14.65 -25.80
C ARG A 303 -6.19 -13.26 -25.16
N MET A 304 -5.05 -12.60 -24.96
CA MET A 304 -4.97 -11.26 -24.38
C MET A 304 -4.33 -10.33 -25.41
N SER A 305 -5.10 -9.36 -25.87
CA SER A 305 -4.73 -8.38 -26.89
C SER A 305 -4.51 -6.97 -26.33
N GLY A 306 -5.08 -6.68 -25.15
CA GLY A 306 -4.88 -5.42 -24.45
C GLY A 306 -5.47 -5.41 -23.04
N TYR A 307 -5.39 -4.25 -22.39
CA TYR A 307 -5.82 -4.10 -20.99
C TYR A 307 -7.32 -4.36 -20.77
N ALA A 308 -8.16 -4.12 -21.79
CA ALA A 308 -9.59 -4.42 -21.73
C ALA A 308 -9.87 -5.91 -21.47
N ASP A 309 -9.05 -6.81 -22.02
CA ASP A 309 -9.18 -8.26 -21.80
C ASP A 309 -8.87 -8.62 -20.36
N VAL A 310 -7.84 -8.01 -19.76
CA VAL A 310 -7.51 -8.17 -18.33
C VAL A 310 -8.68 -7.72 -17.46
N ILE A 311 -9.27 -6.57 -17.77
CA ILE A 311 -10.42 -6.05 -17.02
C ILE A 311 -11.63 -6.96 -17.17
N ALA A 312 -11.93 -7.46 -18.38
CA ALA A 312 -13.04 -8.36 -18.63
C ALA A 312 -12.92 -9.69 -17.87
N MET A 313 -11.69 -10.14 -17.60
CA MET A 313 -11.40 -11.32 -16.79
C MET A 313 -11.38 -11.04 -15.27
N SER A 314 -11.60 -9.79 -14.86
CA SER A 314 -11.58 -9.38 -13.46
C SER A 314 -12.99 -9.17 -12.90
N LYS A 315 -13.20 -9.54 -11.64
CA LYS A 315 -14.46 -9.37 -10.91
C LYS A 315 -14.35 -8.19 -9.95
#